data_AF-A0A0R2NVL0-F1
#
_entry.id   AF-A0A0R2NVL0-F1
#
_cell.length_a   1.000
_cell.length_b   1.000
_cell.length_c   1.000
_cell.angle_alpha   90.00
_cell.angle_beta   90.00
_cell.angle_gamma   90.00
#
_symmetry.space_group_name_H-M   'P 1'
#
loop_
_entity.id
_entity.type
_entity.pdbx_description
1 polymer ?
#
loop_
_entity_poly.entity_id
_entity_poly.type
_entity_poly.pdbx_seq_one_letter_code
_entity_poly.pdbx_strand_id
1 'polypeptide(L)'
;METGILKAIDLKTAAEQYFFVTVQRYADWILVKSLQSIKPFELLLNQRDLRVSAHHAVAACGNQRYEFNDDTGGLITQLSAWAG
;
A
#
# COMPACT_ATOMS: atom_id res chain seq x y z
N MET A 1 -11.92 -6.91 -6.14
CA MET A 1 -10.83 -6.96 -5.15
C MET A 1 -9.60 -6.56 -5.91
N GLU A 2 -9.19 -5.30 -5.74
CA GLU A 2 -8.11 -4.75 -6.55
C GLU A 2 -6.74 -5.18 -6.02
N THR A 3 -5.81 -5.39 -6.95
CA THR A 3 -4.44 -5.79 -6.67
C THR A 3 -3.48 -4.77 -7.28
N GLY A 4 -2.24 -4.76 -6.82
CA GLY A 4 -1.23 -3.86 -7.37
C GLY A 4 0.13 -4.09 -6.76
N ILE A 5 1.05 -3.16 -7.04
CA ILE A 5 2.42 -3.22 -6.56
C ILE A 5 2.58 -2.30 -5.37
N LEU A 6 3.09 -2.86 -4.27
CA LEU A 6 3.59 -2.09 -3.15
C LEU A 6 5.10 -2.06 -3.19
N LYS A 7 5.67 -0.85 -3.17
CA LYS A 7 7.08 -0.60 -2.91
C LYS A 7 7.24 -0.17 -1.46
N ALA A 8 7.89 -0.98 -0.65
CA ALA A 8 8.31 -0.64 0.71
C ALA A 8 9.75 -0.12 0.69
N ILE A 9 9.97 1.04 1.30
CA ILE A 9 11.26 1.71 1.37
C ILE A 9 11.63 1.87 2.84
N ASP A 10 12.76 1.28 3.24
CA ASP A 10 13.37 1.57 4.54
C ASP A 10 14.07 2.92 4.47
N LEU A 11 13.57 3.91 5.21
CA LEU A 11 14.05 5.28 5.18
C LEU A 11 15.43 5.46 5.82
N LYS A 12 15.92 4.48 6.59
CA LYS A 12 17.24 4.53 7.23
C LYS A 12 18.33 4.00 6.29
N THR A 13 18.02 2.96 5.53
CA THR A 13 18.99 2.24 4.69
C THR A 13 18.78 2.49 3.20
N ALA A 14 17.69 3.15 2.81
CA ALA A 14 17.20 3.28 1.44
C ALA A 14 16.95 1.93 0.74
N ALA A 15 16.85 0.83 1.48
CA ALA A 15 16.56 -0.47 0.91
C ALA A 15 15.12 -0.52 0.40
N GLU A 16 14.93 -1.04 -0.82
CA GLU A 16 13.62 -1.12 -1.47
C GLU A 16 13.17 -2.57 -1.60
N GLN A 17 11.89 -2.82 -1.36
CA GLN A 17 11.27 -4.12 -1.55
C GLN A 17 9.93 -3.97 -2.26
N TYR A 18 9.71 -4.81 -3.27
CA TYR A 18 8.49 -4.81 -4.07
C TYR A 18 7.62 -6.00 -3.74
N PHE A 19 6.31 -5.80 -3.63
CA PHE A 19 5.32 -6.82 -3.31
C PHE A 19 4.14 -6.72 -4.26
N PHE A 20 3.63 -7.85 -4.72
CA PHE A 20 2.32 -7.91 -5.35
C PHE A 20 1.26 -8.09 -4.26
N VAL A 21 0.38 -7.10 -4.09
CA VAL A 21 -0.50 -7.00 -2.92
C VAL A 21 -1.97 -6.95 -3.29
N THR A 22 -2.82 -7.34 -2.33
CA THR A 22 -4.24 -7.00 -2.25
C THR A 22 -4.49 -6.13 -1.03
N VAL A 23 -5.57 -5.36 -1.03
CA VAL A 23 -5.97 -4.53 0.11
C VAL A 23 -7.41 -4.78 0.54
N GLN A 24 -7.64 -4.76 1.85
CA GLN A 24 -8.95 -4.94 2.46
C GLN A 24 -9.19 -3.85 3.50
N ARG A 25 -10.37 -3.20 3.44
CA ARG A 25 -10.76 -2.16 4.39
C ARG A 25 -11.41 -2.77 5.64
N TYR A 26 -11.05 -2.23 6.80
CA TYR A 26 -11.63 -2.54 8.11
C TYR A 26 -11.89 -1.24 8.89
N ALA A 27 -13.12 -0.72 8.83
CA ALA A 27 -13.47 0.60 9.40
C ALA A 27 -12.52 1.69 8.90
N ASP A 28 -11.65 2.22 9.77
CA ASP A 28 -10.63 3.26 9.49
C ASP A 28 -9.26 2.68 9.10
N TRP A 29 -9.14 1.36 9.04
CA TRP A 29 -7.89 0.66 8.73
C TRP A 29 -7.93 0.02 7.35
N ILE A 30 -6.75 -0.16 6.77
CA ILE A 30 -6.52 -0.88 5.51
C ILE A 30 -5.48 -1.95 5.81
N LEU A 31 -5.87 -3.20 5.57
CA LEU A 31 -4.98 -4.35 5.61
C LEU A 31 -4.41 -4.58 4.22
N VAL A 32 -3.09 -4.57 4.09
CA VAL A 32 -2.36 -4.84 2.87
C VAL A 32 -1.68 -6.19 3.02
N LYS A 33 -1.88 -7.09 2.06
CA LYS A 33 -1.32 -8.45 2.09
C LYS A 33 -0.62 -8.78 0.79
N SER A 34 0.58 -9.34 0.89
CA SER A 34 1.26 -9.94 -0.25
C SER A 34 0.50 -11.18 -0.73
N LEU A 35 0.33 -11.27 -2.04
CA LEU A 35 -0.21 -12.44 -2.74
C LEU A 35 0.88 -13.46 -3.09
N GLN A 36 2.14 -13.17 -2.76
CA GLN A 36 3.28 -14.00 -3.10
C GLN A 36 3.62 -14.94 -1.94
N SER A 37 3.43 -16.25 -2.11
CA SER A 37 3.68 -17.24 -1.06
C SER A 37 5.13 -17.28 -0.56
N ILE A 38 6.10 -16.99 -1.43
CA ILE A 38 7.53 -16.96 -1.09
C ILE A 38 7.96 -15.68 -0.36
N LYS A 39 7.10 -14.65 -0.34
CA LYS A 39 7.39 -13.34 0.21
C LYS A 39 6.21 -12.86 1.06
N PRO A 40 5.97 -13.51 2.22
CA PRO A 40 4.87 -13.14 3.09
C PRO A 40 5.09 -11.72 3.61
N PHE A 41 4.05 -10.91 3.51
CA PHE A 41 4.04 -9.53 3.98
C PHE A 41 2.62 -9.15 4.35
N GLU A 42 2.48 -8.50 5.49
CA GLU A 42 1.23 -7.96 5.98
C GLU A 42 1.51 -6.60 6.61
N LEU A 43 0.68 -5.62 6.28
CA LEU A 43 0.77 -4.26 6.80
C LEU A 43 -0.63 -3.75 7.10
N LEU A 44 -0.81 -3.20 8.30
CA LEU A 44 -2.03 -2.52 8.69
C LEU A 44 -1.76 -1.01 8.69
N LEU A 45 -2.51 -0.27 7.88
CA LEU A 45 -2.42 1.18 7.72
C LEU A 45 -3.69 1.85 8.23
N ASN A 46 -3.57 3.00 8.88
CA ASN A 46 -4.73 3.86 9.09
C ASN A 46 -5.03 4.62 7.78
N GLN A 47 -6.31 4.76 7.42
CA GLN A 47 -6.72 5.52 6.23
C GLN A 47 -6.23 6.96 6.27
N ARG A 48 -6.13 7.56 7.46
CA ARG A 48 -5.65 8.95 7.63
C ARG A 48 -4.17 9.12 7.33
N ASP A 49 -3.39 8.04 7.40
CA ASP A 49 -1.97 8.05 7.07
C ASP A 49 -1.74 7.90 5.57
N LEU A 50 -2.79 7.59 4.81
CA LEU A 50 -2.73 7.41 3.36
C LEU A 50 -2.89 8.76 2.65
N ARG A 51 -1.88 9.13 1.87
CA ARG A 51 -1.92 10.27 0.96
C ARG A 51 -2.09 9.76 -0.46
N VAL A 52 -3.23 10.03 -1.07
CA VAL A 52 -3.55 9.58 -2.43
C VAL A 52 -3.48 10.75 -3.40
N SER A 53 -2.85 10.53 -4.55
CA SER A 53 -2.87 11.40 -5.72
C SER A 53 -3.44 10.63 -6.92
N ALA A 54 -3.59 11.30 -8.07
CA ALA A 54 -4.28 10.75 -9.24
C ALA A 54 -3.75 9.37 -9.72
N HIS A 55 -2.49 9.06 -9.47
CA HIS A 55 -1.84 7.83 -9.95
C HIS A 55 -1.04 7.08 -8.89
N HIS A 56 -1.08 7.54 -7.63
CA HIS A 56 -0.17 7.03 -6.61
C HIS A 56 -0.79 7.16 -5.22
N ALA A 57 -0.51 6.22 -4.33
CA ALA A 57 -0.82 6.36 -2.91
C ALA A 57 0.43 6.12 -2.06
N VAL A 58 0.58 6.91 -1.00
CA VAL A 58 1.72 6.83 -0.09
C VAL A 58 1.25 6.74 1.34
N ALA A 59 1.84 5.83 2.11
CA ALA A 59 1.76 5.83 3.57
C ALA A 59 3.16 5.83 4.18
N ALA A 60 3.31 6.43 5.36
CA ALA A 60 4.54 6.37 6.14
C ALA A 60 4.22 5.78 7.52
N CYS A 61 4.98 4.76 7.93
CA CYS A 61 4.86 4.15 9.26
C CYS A 61 6.26 3.95 9.84
N GLY A 62 6.58 4.71 10.89
CA GLY A 62 7.92 4.70 11.48
C GLY A 62 9.02 5.00 10.45
N ASN A 63 10.00 4.11 10.34
CA ASN A 63 11.10 4.21 9.37
C ASN A 63 10.77 3.60 8.00
N GLN A 64 9.51 3.28 7.71
CA GLN A 64 9.11 2.77 6.41
C GLN A 64 8.19 3.72 5.67
N ARG A 65 8.41 3.81 4.36
CA ARG A 65 7.51 4.44 3.40
C ARG A 65 6.97 3.38 2.46
N TYR A 66 5.67 3.42 2.23
CA TYR A 66 4.94 2.49 1.38
C TYR A 66 4.35 3.25 0.22
N GLU A 67 4.73 2.87 -0.99
CA GLU A 67 4.31 3.46 -2.24
C GLU A 67 3.48 2.43 -3.01
N PHE A 68 2.20 2.73 -3.20
CA PHE A 68 1.29 1.90 -3.97
C PHE A 68 1.29 2.41 -5.40
N ASN A 69 1.63 1.53 -6.33
CA ASN A 69 1.57 1.75 -7.76
C ASN A 69 0.68 0.68 -8.39
N ASP A 70 -0.04 1.07 -9.42
CA ASP A 70 -0.88 0.13 -10.15
C ASP A 70 -1.07 0.64 -11.59
N ASP A 71 -0.63 -0.17 -12.56
CA ASP A 71 -0.67 0.14 -13.99
C ASP A 71 -2.08 -0.03 -14.60
N THR A 72 -3.02 -0.59 -13.83
CA THR A 72 -4.43 -0.85 -14.22
C THR A 72 -5.40 0.20 -13.67
N GLY A 73 -4.97 1.04 -12.72
CA GLY A 73 -5.76 2.07 -12.05
C GLY A 73 -6.75 1.59 -10.99
N GLY A 74 -6.97 0.27 -10.84
CA GLY A 74 -7.94 -0.30 -9.91
C GLY A 74 -7.61 -0.07 -8.43
N LEU A 75 -6.40 -0.41 -8.01
CA LEU A 75 -5.95 -0.30 -6.62
C LEU A 75 -5.90 1.16 -6.17
N ILE A 76 -5.35 2.05 -6.99
CA ILE A 76 -5.24 3.48 -6.63
C ILE A 76 -6.62 4.12 -6.52
N THR A 77 -7.54 3.79 -7.44
CA THR A 77 -8.93 4.26 -7.38
C THR A 77 -9.62 3.76 -6.10
N GLN A 78 -9.42 2.50 -5.74
CA GLN A 78 -10.00 1.91 -4.53
C GLN A 78 -9.45 2.59 -3.26
N LEU A 79 -8.14 2.82 -3.19
CA LEU A 79 -7.48 3.51 -2.07
C LEU A 79 -7.93 4.98 -1.97
N SER A 80 -8.08 5.67 -3.10
CA SER A 80 -8.61 7.04 -3.17
C SER A 80 -10.01 7.14 -2.59
N ALA A 81 -10.90 6.21 -2.93
CA ALA A 81 -12.26 6.15 -2.40
C ALA A 81 -12.33 5.91 -0.88
N TRP A 82 -11.25 5.40 -0.27
CA TRP A 82 -11.17 5.14 1.17
C TRP A 82 -10.41 6.20 1.96
N ALA A 83 -9.59 7.01 1.30
CA ALA A 83 -8.84 8.10 1.93
C ALA A 83 -9.67 9.39 2.13
N GLY A 84 -10.94 9.39 1.68
CA GLY A 84 -11.88 10.50 1.78
C GLY A 84 -12.33 10.83 3.20
#